data_AF-A0A354B482-F1
#
_entry.id   AF-A0A354B482-F1
#
_cell.length_a   1.000
_cell.length_b   1.000
_cell.length_c   1.000
_cell.angle_alpha   90.00
_cell.angle_beta   90.00
_cell.angle_gamma   90.00
#
_symmetry.space_group_name_H-M   'P 1'
#
loop_
_entity.id
_entity.type
_entity.pdbx_description
1 polymer ?
#
loop_
_entity_poly.entity_id
_entity_poly.type
_entity_poly.pdbx_seq_one_letter_code
_entity_poly.pdbx_strand_id
1 'polypeptide(L)' 'MICLGLGSLALAPIAAKAHMNGMYETQAAAEKRAAELKCKGTFKMDDMYMPCSSERALHEALQKSR' A
#
# COMPACT_ATOMS: atom_id res chain seq x y z
N MET A 1 10.17 42.93 -17.13
CA MET A 1 10.99 42.02 -16.31
C MET A 1 10.16 40.78 -16.06
N ILE A 2 10.60 39.64 -16.60
CA ILE A 2 9.87 38.38 -16.63
C ILE A 2 10.15 37.62 -15.34
N CYS A 3 9.12 37.26 -14.58
CA CYS A 3 9.20 36.15 -13.64
C CYS A 3 8.22 35.07 -14.11
N LEU A 4 8.74 34.15 -14.92
CA LEU A 4 8.15 32.83 -15.16
C LEU A 4 8.12 32.10 -13.81
N GLY A 5 7.00 32.20 -13.11
CA GLY A 5 6.76 31.52 -11.84
C GLY A 5 6.41 30.06 -12.09
N LEU A 6 7.31 29.21 -11.61
CA LEU A 6 7.35 27.75 -11.69
C LEU A 6 6.00 27.06 -11.45
N GLY A 7 5.78 26.00 -12.24
CA GLY A 7 4.60 25.16 -12.26
C GLY A 7 4.14 24.69 -10.89
N SER A 8 2.81 24.63 -10.75
CA SER A 8 2.12 24.02 -9.63
C SER A 8 2.47 22.53 -9.58
N LEU A 9 3.48 22.19 -8.78
CA LEU A 9 3.71 20.82 -8.37
C LEU A 9 2.57 20.47 -7.41
N ALA A 10 1.50 19.89 -7.96
CA ALA A 10 0.47 19.26 -7.16
C ALA A 10 1.15 18.19 -6.31
N LEU A 11 1.33 18.47 -5.02
CA LEU A 11 1.70 17.47 -4.02
C LEU A 11 0.55 16.45 -4.01
N ALA A 12 0.68 15.40 -4.81
CA ALA A 12 -0.12 14.20 -4.61
C ALA A 12 0.15 13.74 -3.16
N PRO A 13 -0.89 13.41 -2.39
CA PRO A 13 -0.68 12.83 -1.08
C PRO A 13 0.01 11.49 -1.33
N ILE A 14 1.32 11.46 -1.15
CA ILE A 14 2.05 10.21 -0.99
C ILE A 14 1.42 9.64 0.26
N ALA A 15 0.53 8.67 0.08
CA ALA A 15 -0.06 7.90 1.16
C ALA A 15 1.07 7.06 1.77
N ALA A 16 1.98 7.72 2.48
CA ALA A 16 2.96 7.14 3.37
C ALA A 16 2.21 6.68 4.63
N LYS A 17 1.25 5.77 4.44
CA LYS A 17 0.57 5.05 5.51
C LYS A 17 1.00 3.59 5.41
N ALA A 18 2.18 3.26 5.92
CA ALA A 18 2.54 1.88 6.27
C ALA A 18 3.89 1.81 6.99
N HIS A 19 4.00 2.44 8.16
CA HIS A 19 4.80 1.82 9.25
C HIS A 19 3.92 0.85 10.07
N MET A 20 2.76 0.47 9.53
CA MET A 20 2.03 -0.74 9.90
C MET A 20 2.56 -1.83 8.98
N ASN A 21 2.95 -2.98 9.51
CA ASN A 21 3.59 -4.12 8.81
C ASN A 21 2.70 -4.80 7.73
N GLY A 22 1.99 -4.02 6.91
CA GLY A 22 1.01 -4.51 5.96
C GLY A 22 -0.32 -4.93 6.60
N MET A 23 -0.70 -4.42 7.77
CA MET A 23 -2.01 -4.77 8.36
C MET A 23 -3.05 -3.67 8.14
N TYR A 24 -4.30 -4.06 7.90
CA TYR A 24 -5.42 -3.20 7.55
C TYR A 24 -6.64 -3.50 8.42
N GLU A 25 -7.38 -2.48 8.83
CA GLU A 25 -8.58 -2.64 9.66
C GLU A 25 -9.75 -3.29 8.90
N THR A 26 -9.74 -3.22 7.57
CA THR A 26 -10.81 -3.76 6.73
C THR A 26 -10.25 -4.64 5.62
N GLN A 27 -11.03 -5.67 5.28
CA GLN A 27 -10.72 -6.55 4.16
C GLN A 27 -10.54 -5.77 2.86
N ALA A 28 -11.43 -4.81 2.57
CA ALA A 28 -11.36 -4.02 1.35
C ALA A 28 -10.05 -3.21 1.22
N ALA A 29 -9.54 -2.68 2.33
CA ALA A 29 -8.27 -1.96 2.33
C ALA A 29 -7.08 -2.92 2.12
N ALA A 30 -7.12 -4.12 2.69
CA ALA A 30 -6.14 -5.17 2.44
C ALA A 30 -6.18 -5.68 0.99
N GLU A 31 -7.37 -5.87 0.40
CA GLU A 31 -7.54 -6.30 -0.98
C GLU A 31 -7.03 -5.25 -1.97
N LYS A 32 -7.30 -3.96 -1.72
CA LYS A 32 -6.74 -2.86 -2.51
C LYS A 32 -5.22 -2.92 -2.52
N ARG A 33 -4.60 -3.11 -1.35
CA ARG A 33 -3.13 -3.26 -1.28
C ARG A 33 -2.65 -4.53 -1.97
N ALA A 34 -3.36 -5.65 -1.81
CA ALA A 34 -3.01 -6.91 -2.46
C ALA A 34 -2.98 -6.74 -3.99
N ALA A 35 -3.92 -5.98 -4.57
CA ALA A 35 -3.93 -5.66 -5.99
C ALA A 35 -2.69 -4.84 -6.42
N GLU A 36 -2.28 -3.83 -5.64
CA GLU A 36 -1.05 -3.06 -5.89
C GLU A 36 0.21 -3.95 -5.85
N LEU A 37 0.24 -4.89 -4.90
CA LEU A 37 1.34 -5.85 -4.70
C LEU A 37 1.26 -7.06 -5.65
N LYS A 38 0.25 -7.14 -6.53
CA LYS A 38 -0.04 -8.29 -7.41
C LYS A 38 -0.16 -9.62 -6.65
N CYS A 39 -0.67 -9.54 -5.43
CA CYS A 39 -1.02 -10.65 -4.58
C CYS A 39 -2.48 -11.05 -4.75
N LYS A 40 -2.79 -12.32 -4.44
CA LYS A 40 -4.17 -12.83 -4.41
C LYS A 40 -4.58 -13.15 -2.98
N GLY A 41 -5.83 -12.81 -2.67
CA GLY A 41 -6.44 -13.04 -1.37
C GLY A 41 -5.99 -12.05 -0.29
N THR A 42 -6.67 -12.17 0.85
CA THR A 42 -6.38 -11.50 2.11
C THR A 42 -6.59 -12.50 3.23
N PHE A 43 -5.78 -12.46 4.27
CA PHE A 43 -6.00 -13.27 5.45
C PHE A 43 -6.25 -12.39 6.68
N LYS A 44 -7.17 -12.83 7.54
CA LYS A 44 -7.50 -12.17 8.79
C LYS A 44 -6.54 -12.64 9.89
N MET A 45 -5.95 -11.71 10.62
CA MET A 45 -5.22 -11.93 11.87
C MET A 45 -5.88 -11.11 12.96
N ASP A 46 -6.51 -11.79 13.92
CA ASP A 46 -7.31 -11.17 14.98
C ASP A 46 -8.33 -10.19 14.40
N ASP A 47 -8.20 -8.89 14.66
CA ASP A 47 -9.12 -7.85 14.16
C ASP A 47 -8.60 -7.12 12.92
N MET A 48 -7.47 -7.55 12.37
CA MET A 48 -6.85 -6.95 11.20
C MET A 48 -6.77 -7.91 10.02
N TYR A 49 -6.56 -7.32 8.84
CA TYR A 49 -6.45 -8.01 7.56
C TYR A 49 -5.08 -7.73 6.98
N MET A 50 -4.41 -8.79 6.54
CA MET A 50 -3.18 -8.69 5.79
C MET A 50 -3.47 -8.82 4.29
N PRO A 51 -2.77 -8.08 3.42
CA PRO A 51 -2.79 -8.26 1.99
C PRO A 51 -2.02 -9.54 1.65
N CYS A 52 -2.45 -10.22 0.59
CA CYS A 52 -1.99 -11.56 0.21
C CYS A 52 -2.61 -12.67 1.06
N SER A 53 -2.47 -13.91 0.61
CA SER A 53 -3.04 -15.11 1.26
C SER A 53 -2.27 -15.60 2.49
N SER A 54 -1.05 -15.10 2.73
CA SER A 54 -0.21 -15.44 3.87
C SER A 54 0.89 -14.40 4.10
N GLU A 55 1.44 -14.36 5.32
CA GLU A 55 2.55 -13.46 5.66
C GLU A 55 3.79 -13.71 4.77
N ARG A 56 4.06 -14.97 4.42
CA ARG A 56 5.14 -15.31 3.49
C ARG A 56 4.91 -14.70 2.10
N ALA A 57 3.71 -14.83 1.55
CA ALA A 57 3.38 -14.25 0.25
C ALA A 57 3.49 -12.72 0.27
N LEU A 58 3.12 -12.10 1.39
CA LEU A 58 3.31 -10.67 1.61
C LEU A 58 4.78 -10.28 1.61
N HIS A 59 5.63 -10.98 2.36
CA HIS A 59 7.07 -10.70 2.38
C HIS A 59 7.72 -10.83 0.99
N GLU A 60 7.38 -11.88 0.23
CA GLU A 60 7.85 -12.05 -1.14
C GLU A 60 7.39 -10.90 -2.06
N ALA A 61 6.13 -10.46 -1.92
CA ALA A 61 5.58 -9.38 -2.74
C ALA A 61 6.19 -8.01 -2.40
N LEU A 62 6.45 -7.76 -1.12
CA LEU A 62 7.14 -6.54 -0.66
C LEU A 62 8.58 -6.49 -1.15
N GLN A 63 9.29 -7.62 -1.14
CA GLN A 63 10.66 -7.69 -1.69
C GLN A 63 10.68 -7.40 -3.20
N LYS A 64 9.70 -7.91 -3.95
CA LYS A 64 9.57 -7.67 -5.41
C LYS A 64 9.09 -6.26 -5.77
N SER A 65 8.54 -5.53 -4.80
CA SER A 65 7.98 -4.18 -5.00
C SER A 65 8.94 -3.07 -4.56
N ARG A 66 10.17 -3.41 -4.18
CA ARG A 66 11.24 -2.47 -3.83
C ARG A 66 11.98 -1.98 -5.07
#